data_AF-W8Z503-F1
#
_entry.id   AF-W8Z503-F1
#
_cell.length_a   1.000
_cell.length_b   1.000
_cell.length_c   1.000
_cell.angle_alpha   90.00
_cell.angle_beta   90.00
_cell.angle_gamma   90.00
#
_symmetry.space_group_name_H-M   'P 1'
#
loop_
_entity.id
_entity.type
_entity.pdbx_description
1 polymer ?
#
loop_
_entity_poly.entity_id
_entity_poly.type
_entity_poly.pdbx_seq_one_letter_code
_entity_poly.pdbx_strand_id
1 'polypeptide(L)'
;MKLIEQKFLLDELLNQSITDIKKDLQQKEKEGTFFFQYEKGEASGNYVFENDLILVALQCTLKQEAFYTVSFRYRKKDGKIVDWIEG
;
A
#
# COMPACT_ATOMS: atom_id res chain seq x y z
N MET A 1 -15.13 1.53 16.90
CA MET A 1 -13.79 1.06 16.51
C MET A 1 -12.82 2.20 16.77
N LYS A 2 -11.81 2.01 17.62
CA LYS A 2 -10.95 3.10 18.10
C LYS A 2 -9.88 3.39 17.03
N LEU A 3 -9.51 4.66 16.79
CA LEU A 3 -8.48 5.10 15.82
C LEU A 3 -7.19 4.25 15.82
N ILE A 4 -6.87 3.62 16.95
CA ILE A 4 -5.73 2.73 17.14
C ILE A 4 -5.79 1.49 16.22
N GLU A 5 -6.98 0.91 16.04
CA GLU A 5 -7.17 -0.31 15.23
C GLU A 5 -7.00 0.00 13.74
N GLN A 6 -7.47 1.16 13.28
CA GLN A 6 -7.30 1.62 11.91
C GLN A 6 -5.83 1.88 11.60
N LYS A 7 -5.12 2.58 12.50
CA LYS A 7 -3.70 2.88 12.33
C LYS A 7 -2.83 1.62 12.30
N PHE A 8 -3.12 0.65 13.17
CA PHE A 8 -2.39 -0.63 13.17
C PHE A 8 -2.61 -1.43 11.88
N LEU A 9 -3.87 -1.50 11.41
CA LEU A 9 -4.21 -2.11 10.13
C LEU A 9 -3.42 -1.48 8.99
N LEU A 10 -3.40 -0.15 8.95
CA LEU A 10 -2.67 0.64 7.98
C LEU A 10 -1.18 0.29 7.97
N ASP A 11 -0.52 0.27 9.12
CA ASP A 11 0.90 -0.05 9.20
C ASP A 11 1.19 -1.47 8.68
N GLU A 12 0.34 -2.45 8.99
CA GLU A 12 0.46 -3.82 8.49
C GLU A 12 0.31 -3.90 6.96
N LEU A 13 -0.74 -3.26 6.43
CA LEU A 13 -1.02 -3.19 5.00
C LEU A 13 0.14 -2.55 4.22
N LEU A 14 0.66 -1.43 4.72
CA LEU A 14 1.77 -0.72 4.10
C LEU A 14 3.04 -1.57 4.05
N ASN A 15 3.36 -2.25 5.15
CA ASN A 15 4.54 -3.11 5.22
C ASN A 15 4.44 -4.25 4.22
N GLN A 16 3.26 -4.86 4.08
CA GLN A 16 3.03 -5.92 3.11
C GLN A 16 3.13 -5.38 1.68
N SER A 17 2.43 -4.29 1.36
CA SER A 17 2.48 -3.65 0.04
C SER A 17 3.89 -3.25 -0.37
N ILE A 18 4.66 -2.62 0.52
CA ILE A 18 6.05 -2.22 0.23
C ILE A 18 6.91 -3.45 -0.02
N THR A 19 6.68 -4.55 0.71
CA THR A 19 7.43 -5.80 0.53
C THR A 19 7.12 -6.43 -0.83
N ASP A 20 5.85 -6.51 -1.21
CA ASP A 20 5.43 -7.09 -2.48
C ASP A 20 5.89 -6.24 -3.66
N ILE A 21 5.73 -4.92 -3.58
CA ILE A 21 6.24 -4.03 -4.62
C ILE A 21 7.75 -4.21 -4.74
N LYS A 22 8.53 -4.19 -3.64
CA LYS A 22 9.99 -4.41 -3.69
C LYS A 22 10.38 -5.72 -4.37
N LYS A 23 9.63 -6.79 -4.09
CA LYS A 23 9.84 -8.10 -4.75
C LYS A 23 9.58 -8.00 -6.25
N ASP A 24 8.53 -7.30 -6.65
CA ASP A 24 8.28 -7.02 -8.07
C ASP A 24 9.35 -6.12 -8.69
N LEU A 25 9.83 -5.08 -7.99
CA LEU A 25 10.92 -4.21 -8.45
C LEU A 25 12.18 -5.02 -8.78
N GLN A 26 12.49 -6.02 -7.96
CA GLN A 26 13.63 -6.90 -8.19
C GLN A 26 13.48 -7.74 -9.46
N GLN A 27 12.24 -7.97 -9.91
CA GLN A 27 11.95 -8.77 -11.09
C GLN A 27 11.71 -7.91 -12.34
N LYS A 28 11.09 -6.73 -12.20
CA LYS A 28 10.66 -5.84 -13.27
C LYS A 28 10.53 -4.39 -12.78
N GLU A 29 11.12 -3.43 -13.50
CA GLU A 29 10.88 -1.99 -13.29
C GLU A 29 9.70 -1.49 -14.13
N LYS A 30 8.48 -1.98 -13.87
CA LYS A 30 7.27 -1.56 -14.60
C LYS A 30 6.08 -1.40 -13.67
N GLU A 31 5.14 -0.54 -14.05
CA GLU A 31 3.85 -0.40 -13.39
C GLU A 31 3.14 -1.75 -13.21
N GLY A 32 2.42 -1.89 -12.11
CA GLY A 32 1.80 -3.15 -11.73
C GLY A 32 0.66 -2.99 -10.74
N THR A 33 -0.08 -4.07 -10.56
CA THR A 33 -1.14 -4.21 -9.57
C THR A 33 -0.72 -5.21 -8.50
N PHE A 34 -1.18 -5.02 -7.27
CA PHE A 34 -1.00 -5.96 -6.18
C PHE A 34 -2.34 -6.27 -5.53
N PHE A 35 -2.44 -7.49 -5.00
CA PHE A 35 -3.62 -7.97 -4.27
C PHE A 35 -3.16 -8.92 -3.17
N PHE A 36 -3.66 -8.71 -1.95
CA PHE A 36 -3.44 -9.61 -0.84
C PHE A 36 -4.61 -9.61 0.13
N GLN A 37 -4.79 -10.74 0.81
CA GLN A 37 -5.80 -10.93 1.84
C GLN A 37 -5.15 -10.88 3.23
N TYR A 38 -5.85 -10.32 4.20
CA TYR A 38 -5.43 -10.25 5.60
C TYR A 38 -6.61 -10.61 6.52
N GLU A 39 -6.35 -10.77 7.82
CA GLU A 39 -7.34 -11.30 8.77
C GLU A 39 -8.68 -10.54 8.75
N LYS A 40 -8.62 -9.22 8.53
CA LYS A 40 -9.75 -8.31 8.63
C LYS A 40 -10.36 -7.91 7.27
N GLY A 41 -9.82 -8.38 6.15
CA GLY A 41 -10.28 -7.98 4.82
C GLY A 41 -9.33 -8.31 3.69
N GLU A 42 -9.44 -7.55 2.61
CA GLU A 42 -8.57 -7.63 1.45
C GLU A 42 -8.05 -6.25 1.06
N ALA A 43 -6.87 -6.23 0.46
CA ALA A 43 -6.22 -5.03 -0.03
C ALA A 43 -5.82 -5.25 -1.48
N SER A 44 -6.16 -4.27 -2.30
CA SER A 44 -5.76 -4.22 -3.70
C SER A 44 -5.19 -2.85 -4.01
N GLY A 45 -4.42 -2.78 -5.08
CA GLY A 45 -3.85 -1.51 -5.46
C GLY A 45 -2.97 -1.61 -6.68
N ASN A 46 -2.39 -0.47 -7.02
CA ASN A 46 -1.45 -0.33 -8.11
C ASN A 46 -0.27 0.54 -7.72
N TYR A 47 0.83 0.35 -8.42
CA TYR A 47 2.02 1.16 -8.27
C TYR A 47 2.54 1.65 -9.61
N VAL A 48 3.05 2.88 -9.62
CA VAL A 48 3.62 3.55 -10.78
C VAL A 48 4.97 4.14 -10.42
N PHE A 49 5.90 4.12 -11.37
CA PHE A 49 7.25 4.61 -11.19
C PHE A 49 7.31 6.09 -11.58
N GLU A 50 7.76 6.93 -10.65
CA GLU A 50 7.98 8.36 -10.86
C GLU A 50 9.45 8.70 -10.53
N ASN A 51 10.36 8.55 -11.48
CA ASN A 51 11.80 8.77 -11.27
C ASN A 51 12.35 7.97 -10.06
N ASP A 52 12.68 8.65 -8.96
CA ASP A 52 13.19 8.06 -7.71
C ASP A 52 12.08 7.65 -6.71
N LEU A 53 10.83 7.94 -7.06
CA LEU A 53 9.64 7.65 -6.27
C LEU A 53 8.83 6.53 -6.91
N ILE A 54 8.08 5.85 -6.05
CA ILE A 54 7.03 4.93 -6.46
C ILE A 54 5.75 5.43 -5.82
N LEU A 55 4.78 5.75 -6.66
CA LEU A 55 3.43 6.10 -6.24
C LEU A 55 2.65 4.81 -6.05
N VAL A 56 2.00 4.69 -4.89
CA VAL A 56 1.17 3.54 -4.51
C VAL A 56 -0.22 4.04 -4.23
N ALA A 57 -1.20 3.46 -4.90
CA ALA A 57 -2.61 3.62 -4.59
C ALA A 57 -3.11 2.29 -4.00
N LEU A 58 -3.74 2.36 -2.83
CA LEU A 58 -4.17 1.21 -2.07
C LEU A 58 -5.63 1.37 -1.66
N GLN A 59 -6.41 0.32 -1.90
CA GLN A 59 -7.79 0.21 -1.50
C GLN A 59 -7.94 -1.01 -0.61
N CYS A 60 -8.47 -0.79 0.58
CA CYS A 60 -8.81 -1.85 1.52
C CYS A 60 -10.31 -2.01 1.61
N THR A 61 -10.74 -3.26 1.49
CA THR A 61 -12.10 -3.69 1.77
C THR A 61 -12.08 -4.49 3.06
N LEU A 62 -12.70 -3.96 4.11
CA LEU A 62 -12.90 -4.70 5.35
C LEU A 62 -14.03 -5.72 5.17
N LYS A 63 -14.00 -6.82 5.94
CA LYS A 63 -15.08 -7.83 5.96
C LYS A 63 -16.46 -7.27 6.30
N GLN A 64 -16.51 -6.10 6.93
CA GLN A 64 -17.74 -5.37 7.27
C GLN A 64 -18.17 -4.42 6.14
N GLU A 65 -17.66 -4.60 4.91
CA GLU A 65 -17.93 -3.79 3.72
C GLU A 65 -17.54 -2.30 3.86
N ALA A 66 -16.72 -1.96 4.86
CA ALA A 66 -16.13 -0.64 4.97
C ALA A 66 -14.90 -0.56 4.05
N PHE A 67 -14.84 0.52 3.27
CA PHE A 67 -13.73 0.80 2.36
C PHE A 67 -12.81 1.84 2.98
N TYR A 68 -11.52 1.65 2.77
CA TYR A 68 -10.50 2.62 3.14
C TYR A 68 -9.52 2.79 1.99
N THR A 69 -9.29 4.03 1.56
CA THR A 69 -8.36 4.32 0.48
C THR A 69 -7.18 5.13 0.99
N VAL A 70 -5.98 4.76 0.55
CA VAL A 70 -4.78 5.53 0.83
C VAL A 70 -3.91 5.57 -0.40
N SER A 71 -3.34 6.74 -0.66
CA SER A 71 -2.31 6.94 -1.66
C SER A 71 -1.08 7.52 -0.98
N PHE A 72 0.09 6.99 -1.33
CA PHE A 72 1.35 7.49 -0.81
C PHE A 72 2.46 7.30 -1.84
N ARG A 73 3.54 8.07 -1.68
CA ARG A 73 4.76 7.85 -2.45
C ARG A 73 5.82 7.26 -1.53
N TYR A 74 6.71 6.43 -2.05
CA TYR A 74 7.91 6.05 -1.31
C TYR A 74 9.17 6.13 -2.16
N ARG A 75 10.28 6.47 -1.52
CA ARG A 75 11.58 6.58 -2.19
C ARG A 75 12.19 5.21 -2.40
N LYS A 76 12.61 4.91 -3.62
CA LYS A 76 13.29 3.64 -3.97
C LYS A 76 14.55 3.41 -3.13
N LYS A 77 15.31 4.49 -2.87
CA LYS A 77 16.62 4.42 -2.20
C LYS A 77 16.58 3.90 -0.76
N ASP A 78 15.55 4.28 0.01
CA ASP A 78 15.50 4.06 1.45
C ASP A 78 14.13 3.57 1.94
N GLY A 79 13.17 3.39 1.04
CA GLY A 79 11.82 2.93 1.38
C GLY A 79 11.01 3.90 2.22
N LYS A 80 11.46 5.15 2.43
CA LYS A 80 10.70 6.11 3.24
C LYS A 80 9.45 6.57 2.49
N ILE A 81 8.32 6.47 3.18
CA ILE A 81 7.02 6.97 2.74
C ILE A 81 6.99 8.50 2.86
N VAL A 82 6.41 9.15 1.84
CA VAL A 82 6.15 10.60 1.73
C VAL A 82 4.79 10.82 1.07
N ASP A 83 4.28 12.05 1.10
CA ASP A 83 3.03 12.45 0.42
C ASP A 83 1.83 11.54 0.73
N TRP A 84 1.60 11.34 2.02
CA TRP A 84 0.52 10.50 2.55
C TRP A 84 -0.84 11.17 2.36
N ILE A 85 -1.77 10.48 1.71
CA ILE A 85 -3.12 10.96 1.44
C ILE A 85 -4.12 9.85 1.78
N GLU A 86 -4.98 10.11 2.75
CA GLU A 86 -6.12 9.24 3.11
C GLU A 86 -7.40 9.76 2.44
N GLY A 87 -8.28 8.85 2.01
CA GLY A 87 -9.54 9.16 1.33
C GLY A 87 -10.71 8.32 1.80
#